data_AF-A0A8J8K255-F1
#
_entry.id   AF-A0A8J8K255-F1
#
_cell.length_a   1.000
_cell.length_b   1.000
_cell.length_c   1.000
_cell.angle_alpha   90.00
_cell.angle_beta   90.00
_cell.angle_gamma   90.00
#
_symmetry.space_group_name_H-M   'P 1'
#
loop_
_entity.id
_entity.type
_entity.pdbx_description
1 polymer ?
#
loop_
_entity_poly.entity_id
_entity_poly.type
_entity_poly.pdbx_seq_one_letter_code
_entity_poly.pdbx_strand_id
1 'polypeptide(L)'
;MVESTKKVHIRRLVLDVLKPHQPRIDVLALALGVISGIESVNITRTETDSSTEGIIVTIVGNALDFEKIKETLREYGSSIHSVDEVVVGKEIIEAVRLPNEEGIT
;
A
#
# COMPACT_ATOMS: atom_id res chain seq x y z
N MET A 1 -33.44 13.84 14.77
CA MET A 1 -32.87 12.62 14.17
C MET A 1 -31.55 13.03 13.56
N VAL A 2 -30.43 12.65 14.17
CA VAL A 2 -29.10 13.03 13.67
C VAL A 2 -28.75 11.97 12.62
N GLU A 3 -28.59 12.37 11.36
CA GLU A 3 -28.01 11.52 10.34
C GLU A 3 -26.62 11.08 10.82
N SER A 4 -26.49 9.80 11.16
CA SER A 4 -25.22 9.18 11.47
C SER A 4 -24.33 9.32 10.24
N THR A 5 -23.38 10.24 10.26
CA THR A 5 -22.43 10.43 9.17
C THR A 5 -21.64 9.13 9.02
N LYS A 6 -21.86 8.42 7.89
CA LYS A 6 -21.17 7.16 7.61
C LYS A 6 -19.69 7.47 7.45
N LYS A 7 -18.88 7.19 8.47
CA LYS A 7 -17.43 7.41 8.44
C LYS A 7 -16.77 6.38 7.53
N VAL A 8 -16.46 6.79 6.30
CA VAL A 8 -15.70 6.00 5.33
C VAL A 8 -14.21 6.19 5.59
N HIS A 9 -13.44 5.10 5.53
CA HIS A 9 -12.02 5.11 5.79
C HIS A 9 -11.31 4.06 4.92
N ILE A 10 -10.01 4.24 4.74
CA ILE A 10 -9.16 3.35 3.95
C ILE A 10 -8.94 2.05 4.74
N ARG A 11 -9.09 0.92 4.04
CA ARG A 11 -8.91 -0.45 4.54
C ARG A 11 -7.73 -1.16 3.92
N ARG A 12 -7.48 -0.91 2.64
CA ARG A 12 -6.34 -1.47 1.91
C ARG A 12 -5.70 -0.43 1.01
N LEU A 13 -4.38 -0.47 0.94
CA LEU A 13 -3.56 0.24 -0.03
C LEU A 13 -2.62 -0.76 -0.68
N VAL A 14 -2.46 -0.68 -1.99
CA VAL A 14 -1.37 -1.32 -2.73
C VAL A 14 -0.59 -0.20 -3.39
N LEU A 15 0.69 -0.11 -3.05
CA LEU A 15 1.58 0.97 -3.46
C LEU A 15 2.75 0.39 -4.27
N ASP A 16 3.00 0.95 -5.43
CA ASP A 16 4.26 0.77 -6.15
C ASP A 16 5.29 1.76 -5.59
N VAL A 17 6.39 1.24 -5.07
CA VAL A 17 7.37 2.02 -4.33
C VAL A 17 8.77 1.73 -4.88
N LEU A 18 9.50 2.79 -5.16
CA LEU A 18 10.93 2.74 -5.47
C LEU A 18 11.71 2.99 -4.20
N LYS A 19 12.67 2.11 -3.88
CA LYS A 19 13.56 2.28 -2.73
C LYS A 19 15.03 2.10 -3.08
N PRO A 20 15.95 2.68 -2.30
CA PRO A 20 17.35 2.26 -2.32
C PRO A 20 17.50 0.77 -1.93
N HIS A 21 18.66 0.18 -2.22
CA HIS A 21 18.96 -1.20 -1.81
C HIS A 21 18.92 -1.39 -0.29
N GLN A 22 19.26 -0.34 0.48
CA GLN A 22 19.17 -0.31 1.93
C GLN A 22 18.20 0.81 2.35
N PRO A 23 17.18 0.54 3.20
CA PRO A 23 17.01 -0.65 4.01
C PRO A 23 16.50 -1.89 3.28
N ARG A 24 16.67 -3.05 3.92
CA ARG A 24 16.02 -4.31 3.50
C ARG A 24 14.50 -4.22 3.71
N ILE A 25 13.76 -5.01 2.94
CA ILE A 25 12.29 -5.02 2.98
C ILE A 25 11.71 -5.41 4.34
N ASP A 26 12.40 -6.23 5.13
CA ASP A 26 11.95 -6.62 6.47
C ASP A 26 11.93 -5.45 7.45
N VAL A 27 12.93 -4.56 7.38
CA VAL A 27 12.99 -3.34 8.19
C VAL A 27 11.85 -2.39 7.82
N LEU A 28 11.59 -2.22 6.52
CA LEU A 28 10.51 -1.36 6.04
C LEU A 28 9.14 -1.90 6.44
N ALA A 29 8.93 -3.22 6.34
CA ALA A 29 7.70 -3.87 6.74
C ALA A 29 7.42 -3.69 8.25
N LEU A 30 8.45 -3.84 9.09
CA LEU A 30 8.34 -3.60 10.54
C LEU A 30 8.04 -2.14 10.86
N ALA A 31 8.70 -1.20 10.18
CA ALA A 31 8.47 0.24 10.38
C ALA A 31 7.05 0.68 10.01
N LEU A 32 6.49 0.11 8.95
CA LEU A 32 5.09 0.33 8.59
C LEU A 32 4.14 -0.37 9.57
N GLY A 33 4.44 -1.60 9.96
CA GLY A 33 3.56 -2.42 10.82
C GLY A 33 3.28 -1.84 12.21
N VAL A 34 4.10 -0.89 12.70
CA VAL A 34 3.87 -0.22 13.98
C VAL A 34 2.97 1.01 13.89
N ILE A 35 2.59 1.45 12.68
CA ILE A 35 1.70 2.61 12.49
C ILE A 35 0.28 2.24 12.95
N SER A 36 -0.34 3.13 13.73
CA SER A 36 -1.70 2.94 14.24
C SER A 36 -2.69 2.69 13.10
N GLY A 37 -3.54 1.68 13.28
CA GLY A 37 -4.56 1.29 12.30
C GLY A 37 -4.07 0.28 11.27
N ILE A 38 -2.77 0.02 11.14
CA ILE A 38 -2.26 -1.07 10.31
C ILE A 38 -2.40 -2.41 11.05
N GLU A 39 -3.03 -3.38 10.40
CA GLU A 39 -3.19 -4.74 10.91
C GLU A 39 -2.18 -5.70 10.27
N SER A 40 -1.80 -5.45 9.01
CA SER A 40 -0.85 -6.28 8.26
C SER A 40 -0.18 -5.51 7.14
N VAL A 41 1.09 -5.87 6.89
CA VAL A 41 1.90 -5.34 5.80
C VAL A 41 2.52 -6.50 5.03
N ASN A 42 2.40 -6.49 3.72
CA ASN A 42 3.13 -7.36 2.81
C ASN A 42 4.02 -6.49 1.91
N ILE A 43 5.27 -6.90 1.74
CA ILE A 43 6.18 -6.28 0.78
C ILE A 43 6.73 -7.36 -0.13
N THR A 44 6.53 -7.17 -1.44
CA THR A 44 7.04 -8.09 -2.47
C THR A 44 7.92 -7.30 -3.43
N ARG A 45 9.07 -7.87 -3.81
CA ARG A 45 9.97 -7.24 -4.79
C ARG A 45 9.43 -7.39 -6.21
N THR A 46 9.61 -6.36 -7.02
CA THR A 46 9.31 -6.38 -8.46
C THR A 46 10.61 -6.21 -9.25
N GLU A 47 10.55 -5.52 -10.39
CA GLU A 47 11.72 -5.24 -11.21
C GLU A 47 12.65 -4.28 -10.49
N THR A 48 13.95 -4.56 -10.63
CA THR A 48 15.03 -3.80 -10.00
C THR A 48 15.82 -3.14 -11.11
N ASP A 49 15.95 -1.82 -11.06
CA ASP A 49 16.84 -1.08 -11.95
C ASP A 49 18.28 -1.08 -11.38
N SER A 50 19.24 -0.67 -12.20
CA SER A 50 20.65 -0.53 -11.84
C SER A 50 20.93 0.29 -10.57
N SER A 51 20.02 1.18 -10.18
CA SER A 51 20.21 2.09 -9.03
C SER A 51 19.10 2.04 -7.97
N THR A 52 17.96 1.42 -8.27
CA THR A 52 16.77 1.40 -7.41
C THR A 52 16.08 0.04 -7.42
N GLU A 53 15.47 -0.32 -6.31
CA GLU A 53 14.69 -1.55 -6.17
C GLU A 53 13.20 -1.22 -6.15
N GLY A 54 12.45 -1.77 -7.11
CA GLY A 54 10.98 -1.74 -7.10
C GLY A 54 10.41 -2.73 -6.10
N ILE A 55 9.44 -2.28 -5.32
CA ILE A 55 8.67 -3.09 -4.38
C ILE A 55 7.19 -2.75 -4.46
N ILE A 56 6.34 -3.74 -4.27
CA ILE A 56 4.90 -3.55 -4.02
C ILE A 56 4.67 -3.67 -2.52
N VAL A 57 4.08 -2.62 -1.95
CA VAL A 57 3.72 -2.55 -0.54
C VAL A 57 2.20 -2.64 -0.42
N THR A 58 1.71 -3.76 0.12
CA THR A 58 0.30 -3.98 0.39
C THR A 58 0.04 -3.83 1.89
N ILE A 59 -0.85 -2.91 2.24
CA ILE A 59 -1.17 -2.57 3.63
C ILE A 59 -2.65 -2.82 3.85
N VAL A 60 -2.99 -3.58 4.89
CA VAL A 60 -4.36 -3.82 5.33
C VAL A 60 -4.53 -3.32 6.76
N GLY A 61 -5.66 -2.69 7.03
CA GLY A 61 -6.02 -2.31 8.39
C GLY A 61 -7.34 -1.57 8.49
N ASN A 62 -7.47 -0.78 9.54
CA ASN A 62 -8.64 -0.01 9.87
C ASN A 62 -8.27 1.46 10.05
N ALA A 63 -8.91 2.33 9.27
CA ALA A 63 -8.63 3.77 9.23
C ALA A 63 -7.16 4.10 8.96
N LEU A 64 -6.62 3.53 7.88
CA LEU A 64 -5.24 3.77 7.45
C LEU A 64 -4.97 5.25 7.21
N ASP A 65 -3.90 5.77 7.82
CA ASP A 65 -3.39 7.12 7.60
C ASP A 65 -2.36 7.10 6.47
N PHE A 66 -2.81 7.47 5.26
CA PHE A 66 -1.97 7.48 4.08
C PHE A 66 -0.78 8.45 4.19
N GLU A 67 -0.98 9.62 4.80
CA GLU A 67 0.11 10.59 4.93
C GLU A 67 1.16 10.07 5.90
N LYS A 68 0.76 9.38 6.98
CA LYS A 68 1.73 8.77 7.88
C LYS A 68 2.52 7.64 7.22
N ILE A 69 1.85 6.78 6.44
CA ILE A 69 2.50 5.72 5.65
C ILE A 69 3.53 6.32 4.68
N LYS A 70 3.12 7.36 3.95
CA LYS A 70 3.96 8.05 2.96
C LYS A 70 5.16 8.73 3.61
N GLU A 71 4.98 9.35 4.77
CA GLU A 71 6.06 9.95 5.55
C GLU A 71 7.07 8.88 5.99
N THR A 72 6.61 7.77 6.58
CA THR A 72 7.48 6.66 6.98
C THR A 72 8.26 6.10 5.79
N LEU A 73 7.61 5.82 4.65
CA LEU A 73 8.33 5.38 3.44
C LEU A 73 9.44 6.37 3.03
N ARG A 74 9.15 7.66 3.09
CA ARG A 74 10.11 8.73 2.74
C ARG A 74 11.29 8.81 3.72
N GLU A 75 11.06 8.62 5.01
CA GLU A 75 12.13 8.59 6.03
C GLU A 75 13.15 7.48 5.77
N TYR A 76 12.72 6.36 5.16
CA TYR A 76 13.58 5.27 4.73
C TYR A 76 14.12 5.44 3.29
N GLY A 77 14.04 6.64 2.73
CA GLY A 77 14.54 6.97 1.40
C GLY A 77 13.72 6.40 0.25
N SER A 78 12.50 5.91 0.52
CA SER A 78 11.62 5.34 -0.50
C SER A 78 10.66 6.38 -1.05
N SER A 79 10.26 6.25 -2.32
CA SER A 79 9.27 7.10 -2.97
C SER A 79 8.14 6.26 -3.57
N ILE A 80 6.90 6.66 -3.29
CA ILE A 80 5.72 6.07 -3.94
C ILE A 80 5.69 6.52 -5.39
N HIS A 81 5.74 5.56 -6.31
CA HIS A 81 5.62 5.78 -7.75
C HIS A 81 4.14 5.88 -8.14
N SER A 82 3.32 4.95 -7.68
CA SER A 82 1.86 4.96 -7.87
C SER A 82 1.10 4.33 -6.70
N VAL A 83 -0.19 4.66 -6.63
CA VAL A 83 -1.16 3.97 -5.78
C VAL A 83 -1.97 3.07 -6.70
N ASP A 84 -1.66 1.77 -6.67
CA ASP A 84 -2.19 0.79 -7.62
C ASP A 84 -3.58 0.29 -7.20
N GLU A 85 -3.84 0.23 -5.90
CA GLU A 85 -5.14 -0.17 -5.37
C GLU A 85 -5.49 0.58 -4.09
N VAL A 86 -6.78 0.92 -3.95
CA VAL A 86 -7.35 1.49 -2.73
C VAL A 86 -8.69 0.81 -2.45
N VAL A 87 -8.86 0.30 -1.23
CA VAL A 87 -10.15 -0.19 -0.75
C VAL A 87 -10.61 0.66 0.42
N VAL A 88 -11.86 1.12 0.36
CA VAL A 88 -12.49 1.94 1.42
C VAL A 88 -13.80 1.31 1.88
N GLY A 89 -14.09 1.44 3.18
CA GLY A 89 -15.40 1.04 3.73
C GLY A 89 -15.31 0.00 4.85
N LYS A 90 -16.39 -0.77 5.01
CA LYS A 90 -16.54 -1.71 6.12
C LYS A 90 -15.91 -3.08 5.87
N GLU A 91 -15.76 -3.45 4.61
CA GLU A 91 -15.28 -4.75 4.17
C GLU A 91 -14.19 -4.54 3.13
N ILE A 92 -13.28 -5.50 3.06
CA ILE A 92 -12.27 -5.54 2.00
C ILE A 92 -12.91 -6.29 0.84
N ILE A 93 -13.07 -5.60 -0.28
CA ILE A 93 -13.58 -6.19 -1.52
C ILE A 93 -12.41 -6.44 -2.46
N GLU A 94 -12.46 -7.54 -3.20
CA GLU A 94 -11.48 -7.83 -4.24
C GLU A 94 -11.93 -7.23 -5.57
N ALA A 95 -10.96 -6.79 -6.37
CA ALA A 95 -11.23 -6.33 -7.73
C ALA A 95 -11.75 -7.49 -8.58
N VAL A 96 -12.93 -7.32 -9.18
CA VAL A 96 -13.49 -8.30 -10.11
C VAL A 96 -12.78 -8.16 -11.44
N ARG A 97 -12.00 -9.17 -11.84
CA ARG A 97 -11.43 -9.24 -13.18
C ARG A 97 -12.51 -9.62 -14.18
N LEU A 98 -12.81 -8.71 -15.10
CA LEU A 98 -13.73 -9.01 -16.20
C LEU A 98 -13.00 -9.89 -17.24
N PRO A 99 -13.67 -10.91 -17.81
CA PRO A 99 -13.03 -11.93 -18.65
C PRO A 99 -12.43 -11.45 -19.99
N ASN A 100 -12.34 -10.15 -20.27
CA ASN A 100 -12.04 -9.63 -21.61
C ASN A 100 -10.79 -8.73 -21.71
N GLU A 101 -9.90 -8.72 -20.73
CA GLU A 101 -8.61 -8.01 -20.82
C GLU A 101 -7.42 -8.97 -20.89
N GLU A 102 -7.50 -9.97 -21.78
CA GLU A 102 -6.34 -10.72 -22.24
C GLU A 102 -6.18 -10.54 -23.76
N GLY A 103 -5.15 -9.79 -24.15
CA GLY A 103 -4.38 -10.01 -25.37
C GLY A 103 -5.05 -9.70 -26.71
N ILE A 104 -4.89 -8.47 -27.21
CA ILE A 104 -4.67 -8.31 -28.65
C ILE A 104 -3.28 -8.88 -28.92
N THR A 105 -3.23 -10.11 -29.44
CA THR A 105 -2.04 -10.63 -30.15
C THR A 105 -1.98 -10.01 -31.54
#